data_AF-A0AAV1B2C4-F1
#
_entry.id   AF-A0AAV1B2C4-F1
#
_cell.length_a   1.000
_cell.length_b   1.000
_cell.length_c   1.000
_cell.angle_alpha   90.00
_cell.angle_beta   90.00
_cell.angle_gamma   90.00
#
_symmetry.space_group_name_H-M   'P 1'
#
loop_
_entity.id
_entity.type
_entity.pdbx_description
1 polymer ?
#
loop_
_entity_poly.entity_id
_entity_poly.type
_entity_poly.pdbx_seq_one_letter_code
_entity_poly.pdbx_strand_id
1 'polypeptide(L)'
;MVNVLEMDSLSKDATVPSDIQVLHFMETYRIVIILLLLLPEISAQVISHSDSTTDNLPQPISQKDHTIRVDPLDNFKKYKGGFNITNKHYWSSVFFTGIYGYAVGVLLLFCGVLFVTIDFCGEGIRNKKIFPSNFKGLDVWPVPLAIMHMILAMVFSGLVIACGANFNYQARTSVNIIIKTTNEASEIIHNATEALKEIHEDLMESNVAVEAFENLDSTADKFNSTAENIIEKAAKNKLVINKALKVVFVITIVIISLYLIVVISLSVFGVLKFWRVLYMLVIMCCLVIVICWLLFGVYLVLENFSNDVCTYLLNFEENPYNNSISYLHHCDELLSAKPVLSEIGGVIYNLVNEVNSNISNLQGTLLRNVVYICSPFTAPPEYLYRPNNCPLNTIQIGDIPKVLKPYTCFEDDDEKCSNEDFISYGEYKTVESYTSSIQDLLNVYPCMEELIECKLVKDAIDQIVFKHCKLLKGFAKLVWLGMVILALNMMLLVVLWMAIKTHYDEHSHDVLGSVT
;
A
#
# COMPACT_ATOMS: atom_id res chain seq x y z
N MET A 1 -5.11 8.84 87.70
CA MET A 1 -4.08 7.79 87.83
C MET A 1 -4.81 6.49 88.11
N VAL A 2 -5.25 5.80 87.06
CA VAL A 2 -5.91 4.50 87.13
C VAL A 2 -5.26 3.62 86.06
N ASN A 3 -4.71 2.51 86.53
CA ASN A 3 -4.05 1.47 85.77
C ASN A 3 -5.09 0.61 85.04
N VAL A 4 -4.73 0.22 83.81
CA VAL A 4 -4.73 -1.15 83.26
C VAL A 4 -5.87 -2.08 83.69
N LEU A 5 -6.79 -2.36 82.77
CA LEU A 5 -7.25 -3.70 82.35
C LEU A 5 -8.32 -3.58 81.25
N GLU A 6 -8.26 -4.52 80.29
CA GLU A 6 -9.25 -4.85 79.25
C GLU A 6 -9.52 -3.85 78.11
N MET A 7 -8.89 -4.10 76.95
CA MET A 7 -9.60 -4.34 75.66
C MET A 7 -8.58 -4.72 74.59
N ASP A 8 -8.02 -5.93 74.73
CA ASP A 8 -7.33 -6.63 73.65
C ASP A 8 -8.32 -7.66 73.09
N SER A 9 -9.04 -7.33 72.01
CA SER A 9 -9.63 -8.26 71.02
C SER A 9 -10.76 -7.59 70.23
N LEU A 10 -10.47 -6.97 69.08
CA LEU A 10 -11.46 -6.78 67.99
C LEU A 10 -10.77 -6.23 66.74
N SER A 11 -9.87 -7.01 66.16
CA SER A 11 -9.41 -6.81 64.79
C SER A 11 -8.96 -8.15 64.23
N LYS A 12 -9.84 -8.86 63.51
CA LYS A 12 -9.47 -9.99 62.65
C LYS A 12 -10.53 -10.29 61.58
N ASP A 13 -10.07 -10.17 60.33
CA ASP A 13 -10.23 -11.08 59.19
C ASP A 13 -11.46 -10.99 58.26
N ALA A 14 -11.23 -10.38 57.06
CA ALA A 14 -12.13 -10.23 55.91
C ALA A 14 -11.46 -10.16 54.45
N THR A 15 -10.68 -11.14 53.90
CA THR A 15 -10.30 -11.47 52.48
C THR A 15 -10.72 -12.82 51.77
N VAL A 16 -10.95 -12.80 50.48
CA VAL A 16 -11.50 -13.95 49.74
C VAL A 16 -10.34 -14.93 49.38
N PRO A 17 -10.52 -16.28 49.42
CA PRO A 17 -9.46 -17.23 49.03
C PRO A 17 -9.06 -17.11 47.54
N SER A 18 -7.79 -17.37 47.24
CA SER A 18 -7.20 -17.38 45.89
C SER A 18 -7.95 -18.24 44.87
N ASP A 19 -8.58 -19.32 45.31
CA ASP A 19 -9.36 -20.22 44.45
C ASP A 19 -10.65 -19.57 43.95
N ILE A 20 -11.28 -18.70 44.75
CA ILE A 20 -12.48 -17.95 44.34
C ILE A 20 -12.12 -16.83 43.37
N GLN A 21 -10.94 -16.22 43.50
CA GLN A 21 -10.44 -15.21 42.56
C GLN A 21 -10.05 -15.82 41.21
N VAL A 22 -9.39 -16.99 41.22
CA VAL A 22 -9.14 -17.79 40.01
C VAL A 22 -10.45 -18.24 39.37
N LEU A 23 -11.46 -18.62 40.16
CA LEU A 23 -12.77 -19.04 39.66
C LEU A 23 -13.57 -17.86 39.05
N HIS A 24 -13.56 -16.68 39.68
CA HIS A 24 -14.14 -15.47 39.10
C HIS A 24 -13.41 -15.04 37.83
N PHE A 25 -12.08 -15.16 37.79
CA PHE A 25 -11.29 -14.93 36.59
C PHE A 25 -11.66 -15.91 35.48
N MET A 26 -11.78 -17.19 35.80
CA MET A 26 -12.22 -18.25 34.89
C MET A 26 -13.65 -18.03 34.36
N GLU A 27 -14.59 -17.64 35.21
CA GLU A 27 -15.97 -17.29 34.83
C GLU A 27 -15.99 -16.04 33.94
N THR A 28 -15.22 -15.00 34.28
CA THR A 28 -15.14 -13.77 33.46
C THR A 28 -14.51 -14.07 32.11
N TYR A 29 -13.42 -14.83 32.06
CA TYR A 29 -12.79 -15.28 30.81
C TYR A 29 -13.69 -16.23 30.02
N ARG A 30 -14.45 -17.12 30.67
CA ARG A 30 -15.40 -18.02 30.02
C ARG A 30 -16.59 -17.26 29.43
N ILE A 31 -17.12 -16.26 30.13
CA ILE A 31 -18.13 -15.34 29.62
C ILE A 31 -17.57 -14.53 28.45
N VAL A 32 -16.33 -14.04 28.55
CA VAL A 32 -15.64 -13.33 27.45
C VAL A 32 -15.40 -14.26 26.26
N ILE A 33 -15.01 -15.52 26.47
CA ILE A 33 -14.88 -16.53 25.41
C ILE A 33 -16.24 -16.82 24.77
N ILE A 34 -17.31 -16.97 25.55
CA ILE A 34 -18.67 -17.17 25.04
C ILE A 34 -19.11 -15.94 24.24
N LEU A 35 -18.90 -14.72 24.73
CA LEU A 35 -19.18 -13.48 23.99
C LEU A 35 -18.34 -13.40 22.70
N LEU A 36 -17.05 -13.74 22.76
CA LEU A 36 -16.11 -13.73 21.62
C LEU A 36 -16.41 -14.84 20.60
N LEU A 37 -17.01 -15.96 21.01
CA LEU A 37 -17.49 -17.02 20.14
C LEU A 37 -18.87 -16.72 19.53
N LEU A 38 -19.63 -15.79 20.14
CA LEU A 38 -20.89 -15.24 19.60
C LEU A 38 -20.66 -14.02 18.69
N LEU A 39 -19.54 -13.31 18.83
CA LEU A 39 -19.13 -12.19 17.98
C LEU A 39 -19.01 -12.51 16.46
N PRO A 40 -18.61 -13.72 16.02
CA PRO A 40 -18.61 -14.11 14.61
C PRO A 40 -20.02 -14.08 14.01
N GLU A 41 -21.05 -14.48 14.77
CA GLU A 41 -22.45 -14.49 14.31
C GLU A 41 -22.99 -13.06 14.11
N ILE A 42 -22.51 -12.10 14.90
CA ILE A 42 -22.88 -10.67 14.76
C ILE A 42 -22.15 -10.05 13.55
N SER A 43 -20.89 -10.40 13.29
CA SER A 43 -20.17 -9.93 12.09
C SER A 43 -20.74 -10.52 10.79
N ALA A 44 -21.24 -11.76 10.82
CA ALA A 44 -21.90 -12.39 9.69
C ALA A 44 -23.28 -11.77 9.40
N GLN A 45 -24.02 -11.35 10.43
CA GLN A 45 -25.30 -10.64 10.27
C GLN A 45 -25.14 -9.20 9.75
N VAL A 46 -24.05 -8.49 10.09
CA VAL A 46 -23.79 -7.15 9.55
C VAL A 46 -23.33 -7.20 8.09
N ILE A 47 -22.64 -8.28 7.67
CA ILE A 47 -22.21 -8.49 6.27
C ILE A 47 -23.34 -9.05 5.40
N SER A 48 -24.28 -9.84 5.94
CA SER A 48 -25.41 -10.37 5.16
C SER A 48 -26.56 -9.37 4.98
N HIS A 49 -26.73 -8.41 5.89
CA HIS A 49 -27.81 -7.41 5.78
C HIS A 49 -27.59 -6.39 4.65
N SER A 50 -26.40 -6.35 4.02
CA SER A 50 -26.14 -5.53 2.83
C SER A 50 -26.48 -6.22 1.49
N ASP A 51 -26.79 -7.52 1.49
CA ASP A 51 -26.90 -8.32 0.26
C ASP A 51 -28.29 -8.93 -0.01
N SER A 52 -29.33 -8.56 0.77
CA SER A 52 -30.70 -9.02 0.49
C SER A 52 -31.70 -7.86 0.42
N THR A 53 -31.79 -7.22 -0.74
CA THR A 53 -33.05 -6.63 -1.20
C THR A 53 -33.11 -6.72 -2.73
N THR A 54 -33.52 -7.87 -3.23
CA THR A 54 -33.95 -8.04 -4.62
C THR A 54 -35.40 -7.59 -4.73
N ASP A 55 -35.62 -6.45 -5.39
CA ASP A 55 -36.87 -6.20 -6.10
C ASP A 55 -36.58 -5.52 -7.44
N ASN A 56 -37.26 -6.02 -8.47
CA ASN A 56 -36.93 -5.88 -9.88
C ASN A 56 -37.27 -4.49 -10.45
N LEU A 57 -36.28 -3.72 -10.90
CA LEU A 57 -36.41 -2.69 -11.95
C LEU A 57 -35.02 -2.34 -12.52
N PRO A 58 -34.84 -2.09 -13.84
CA PRO A 58 -33.53 -1.75 -14.39
C PRO A 58 -33.13 -0.34 -13.93
N GLN A 59 -32.19 -0.25 -12.99
CA GLN A 59 -31.61 1.02 -12.55
C GLN A 59 -30.36 1.36 -13.38
N PRO A 60 -30.16 2.65 -13.73
CA PRO A 60 -29.06 3.09 -14.57
C PRO A 60 -27.73 3.01 -13.82
N ILE A 61 -26.68 2.68 -14.57
CA ILE A 61 -25.29 2.61 -14.12
C ILE A 61 -24.85 4.03 -13.72
N SER A 62 -24.89 4.36 -12.42
CA SER A 62 -24.20 5.53 -11.89
C SER A 62 -23.94 5.37 -10.38
N GLN A 63 -22.66 5.56 -10.01
CA GLN A 63 -22.17 5.86 -8.66
C GLN A 63 -22.11 4.71 -7.64
N LYS A 64 -21.02 3.91 -7.73
CA LYS A 64 -20.67 2.84 -6.78
C LYS A 64 -19.48 3.22 -5.87
N ASP A 65 -19.33 4.50 -5.53
CA ASP A 65 -18.11 5.03 -4.89
C ASP A 65 -18.36 5.70 -3.53
N HIS A 66 -18.96 4.96 -2.60
CA HIS A 66 -19.07 5.43 -1.22
C HIS A 66 -18.56 4.36 -0.25
N THR A 67 -17.29 4.47 0.12
CA THR A 67 -16.77 3.83 1.33
C THR A 67 -17.38 4.53 2.54
N ILE A 68 -18.54 4.03 2.99
CA ILE A 68 -19.28 4.60 4.11
C ILE A 68 -18.69 4.06 5.41
N ARG A 69 -17.92 4.88 6.11
CA ARG A 69 -17.28 4.51 7.39
C ARG A 69 -17.48 5.59 8.44
N VAL A 70 -17.47 5.20 9.70
CA VAL A 70 -17.56 6.15 10.82
C VAL A 70 -16.24 6.90 10.95
N ASP A 71 -16.30 8.23 11.04
CA ASP A 71 -15.15 9.08 11.29
C ASP A 71 -15.19 9.69 12.69
N PRO A 72 -14.30 9.26 13.61
CA PRO A 72 -14.26 9.81 14.96
C PRO A 72 -13.82 11.29 15.00
N LEU A 73 -13.09 11.80 14.00
CA LEU A 73 -12.70 13.21 13.93
C LEU A 73 -13.86 14.13 13.48
N ASP A 74 -14.93 13.59 12.90
CA ASP A 74 -16.15 14.32 12.55
C ASP A 74 -17.34 13.87 13.40
N ASN A 75 -17.14 13.82 14.74
CA ASN A 75 -18.19 13.48 15.70
C ASN A 75 -18.90 12.14 15.39
N PHE A 76 -18.14 11.14 14.92
CA PHE A 76 -18.65 9.83 14.51
C PHE A 76 -19.66 9.87 13.35
N LYS A 77 -19.69 10.94 12.56
CA LYS A 77 -20.46 10.97 11.31
C LYS A 77 -19.85 10.02 10.29
N LYS A 78 -20.70 9.60 9.35
CA LYS A 78 -20.28 8.74 8.24
C LYS A 78 -19.46 9.54 7.24
N TYR A 79 -18.18 9.22 7.11
CA TYR A 79 -17.35 9.64 5.99
C TYR A 79 -17.88 9.04 4.68
N LYS A 80 -17.97 9.87 3.64
CA LYS A 80 -18.47 9.52 2.30
C LYS A 80 -17.54 9.97 1.17
N GLY A 81 -16.36 10.49 1.51
CA GLY A 81 -15.48 11.17 0.57
C GLY A 81 -14.59 10.25 -0.28
N GLY A 82 -14.76 8.92 -0.20
CA GLY A 82 -13.94 7.97 -0.94
C GLY A 82 -12.46 7.95 -0.52
N PHE A 83 -11.59 7.35 -1.32
CA PHE A 83 -10.15 7.31 -1.06
C PHE A 83 -9.51 8.71 -1.19
N ASN A 84 -8.89 9.23 -0.12
CA ASN A 84 -8.20 10.52 -0.15
C ASN A 84 -7.06 10.60 0.89
N ILE A 85 -5.81 10.46 0.43
CA ILE A 85 -4.62 10.42 1.29
C ILE A 85 -4.26 11.75 1.98
N THR A 86 -4.80 12.88 1.52
CA THR A 86 -4.52 14.21 2.11
C THR A 86 -5.58 14.59 3.13
N ASN A 87 -6.75 13.96 3.09
CA ASN A 87 -7.83 14.22 4.02
C ASN A 87 -7.59 13.51 5.37
N LYS A 88 -7.50 14.29 6.46
CA LYS A 88 -7.42 13.75 7.82
C LYS A 88 -8.62 12.86 8.19
N HIS A 89 -9.81 13.18 7.66
CA HIS A 89 -11.05 12.46 7.92
C HIS A 89 -11.06 11.08 7.26
N TYR A 90 -10.40 10.94 6.10
CA TYR A 90 -10.16 9.65 5.47
C TYR A 90 -9.30 8.76 6.37
N TRP A 91 -8.12 9.23 6.78
CA TRP A 91 -7.21 8.46 7.64
C TRP A 91 -7.86 8.07 8.96
N SER A 92 -8.55 9.02 9.60
CA SER A 92 -9.32 8.77 10.82
C SER A 92 -10.36 7.67 10.63
N SER A 93 -11.17 7.73 9.57
CA SER A 93 -12.18 6.71 9.28
C SER A 93 -11.59 5.32 8.98
N VAL A 94 -10.43 5.27 8.32
CA VAL A 94 -9.74 4.02 7.96
C VAL A 94 -9.13 3.37 9.21
N PHE A 95 -8.40 4.13 10.03
CA PHE A 95 -7.86 3.61 11.29
C PHE A 95 -8.95 3.18 12.27
N PHE A 96 -10.10 3.88 12.27
CA PHE A 96 -11.23 3.52 13.11
C PHE A 96 -11.84 2.16 12.76
N THR A 97 -11.61 1.61 11.56
CA THR A 97 -12.05 0.24 11.24
C THR A 97 -11.42 -0.83 12.13
N GLY A 98 -10.21 -0.56 12.66
CA GLY A 98 -9.51 -1.44 13.61
C GLY A 98 -10.08 -1.42 15.03
N ILE A 99 -11.11 -0.60 15.31
CA ILE A 99 -11.66 -0.41 16.66
C ILE A 99 -12.08 -1.72 17.32
N TYR A 100 -12.56 -2.69 16.55
CA TYR A 100 -12.95 -4.01 17.06
C TYR A 100 -11.78 -4.74 17.73
N GLY A 101 -10.56 -4.55 17.22
CA GLY A 101 -9.36 -5.12 17.83
C GLY A 101 -8.89 -4.30 19.02
N TYR A 102 -8.84 -2.98 18.86
CA TYR A 102 -8.33 -2.07 19.89
C TYR A 102 -9.21 -2.07 21.14
N ALA A 103 -10.53 -2.04 20.99
CA ALA A 103 -11.48 -2.06 22.08
C ALA A 103 -11.40 -3.37 22.88
N VAL A 104 -11.34 -4.52 22.18
CA VAL A 104 -11.20 -5.82 22.84
C VAL A 104 -9.85 -5.94 23.54
N GLY A 105 -8.75 -5.52 22.89
CA GLY A 105 -7.42 -5.51 23.50
C GLY A 105 -7.35 -4.64 24.76
N VAL A 106 -7.93 -3.45 24.73
CA VAL A 106 -7.99 -2.55 25.91
C VAL A 106 -8.84 -3.14 27.01
N LEU A 107 -10.01 -3.71 26.70
CA LEU A 107 -10.88 -4.36 27.66
C LEU A 107 -10.16 -5.53 28.36
N LEU A 108 -9.48 -6.37 27.59
CA LEU A 108 -8.70 -7.50 28.11
C LEU A 108 -7.51 -7.05 28.95
N LEU A 109 -6.86 -5.94 28.58
CA LEU A 109 -5.79 -5.35 29.38
C LEU A 109 -6.33 -4.88 30.74
N PHE A 110 -7.47 -4.20 30.78
CA PHE A 110 -8.11 -3.81 32.04
C PHE A 110 -8.49 -5.02 32.90
N CYS A 111 -9.08 -6.07 32.30
CA CYS A 111 -9.38 -7.31 33.01
C CYS A 111 -8.12 -7.98 33.57
N GLY A 112 -7.03 -8.02 32.79
CA GLY A 112 -5.75 -8.57 33.23
C GLY A 112 -5.11 -7.79 34.38
N VAL A 113 -5.15 -6.45 34.31
CA VAL A 113 -4.62 -5.59 35.39
C VAL A 113 -5.45 -5.72 36.65
N LEU A 114 -6.79 -5.72 36.55
CA LEU A 114 -7.67 -5.93 37.69
C LEU A 114 -7.41 -7.27 38.37
N PHE A 115 -7.23 -8.33 37.60
CA PHE A 115 -6.87 -9.65 38.12
C PHE A 115 -5.57 -9.63 38.94
N VAL A 116 -4.51 -9.02 38.40
CA VAL A 116 -3.22 -8.89 39.11
C VAL A 116 -3.35 -8.05 40.39
N THR A 117 -4.14 -6.97 40.37
CA THR A 117 -4.32 -6.11 41.56
C THR A 117 -5.13 -6.76 42.67
N ILE A 118 -6.15 -7.55 42.31
CA ILE A 118 -7.01 -8.26 43.27
C ILE A 118 -6.24 -9.40 43.95
N ASP A 119 -5.36 -10.08 43.20
CA ASP A 119 -4.48 -11.13 43.74
C ASP A 119 -3.37 -10.55 44.64
N PHE A 120 -2.83 -9.37 44.30
CA PHE A 120 -1.78 -8.71 45.10
C PHE A 120 -2.30 -8.01 46.39
N CYS A 121 -3.59 -7.67 46.46
CA CYS A 121 -4.18 -6.96 47.62
C CYS A 121 -5.00 -7.85 48.59
N GLY A 122 -5.09 -9.16 48.36
CA GLY A 122 -6.07 -10.05 49.02
C GLY A 122 -5.60 -10.98 50.15
N GLU A 123 -4.78 -10.55 51.12
CA GLU A 123 -4.36 -11.38 52.28
C GLU A 123 -5.31 -11.31 53.52
N GLY A 124 -6.05 -12.41 53.82
CA GLY A 124 -6.90 -12.66 55.04
C GLY A 124 -8.48 -12.68 55.10
N ILE A 125 -9.29 -13.62 54.52
CA ILE A 125 -10.63 -14.17 54.96
C ILE A 125 -10.81 -15.60 54.43
N ARG A 126 -11.70 -16.28 55.13
CA ARG A 126 -11.99 -17.68 55.09
C ARG A 126 -13.37 -17.88 54.45
N ASN A 127 -13.40 -18.92 53.63
CA ASN A 127 -14.38 -19.36 52.65
C ASN A 127 -15.84 -19.47 53.12
N LYS A 128 -16.78 -19.15 52.22
CA LYS A 128 -18.05 -19.88 52.11
C LYS A 128 -18.17 -20.45 50.69
N LYS A 129 -18.27 -21.78 50.60
CA LYS A 129 -18.51 -22.52 49.35
C LYS A 129 -19.87 -22.10 48.79
N ILE A 130 -19.87 -21.48 47.61
CA ILE A 130 -21.09 -21.21 46.85
C ILE A 130 -20.90 -21.88 45.49
N PHE A 131 -21.30 -23.15 45.43
CA PHE A 131 -21.85 -23.93 44.31
C PHE A 131 -21.44 -25.42 44.41
N PRO A 132 -22.33 -26.35 43.98
CA PRO A 132 -22.09 -27.77 44.05
C PRO A 132 -21.15 -28.20 42.92
N SER A 133 -20.14 -28.97 43.30
CA SER A 133 -19.22 -29.70 42.44
C SER A 133 -19.98 -30.72 41.58
N ASN A 134 -20.45 -30.29 40.41
CA ASN A 134 -21.08 -31.16 39.42
C ASN A 134 -20.20 -31.35 38.17
N PHE A 135 -18.88 -31.31 38.32
CA PHE A 135 -17.94 -31.90 37.35
C PHE A 135 -17.31 -33.16 37.95
N LYS A 136 -18.15 -34.16 38.27
CA LYS A 136 -17.66 -35.52 38.51
C LYS A 136 -17.39 -36.16 37.16
N GLY A 137 -16.12 -36.41 36.87
CA GLY A 137 -15.69 -37.31 35.81
C GLY A 137 -15.30 -36.62 34.52
N LEU A 138 -14.12 -36.01 34.50
CA LEU A 138 -13.31 -36.05 33.29
C LEU A 138 -11.86 -36.20 33.73
N ASP A 139 -11.38 -37.45 33.79
CA ASP A 139 -9.94 -37.75 33.80
C ASP A 139 -9.39 -37.31 32.44
N VAL A 140 -9.25 -35.99 32.27
CA VAL A 140 -8.62 -35.39 31.09
C VAL A 140 -7.14 -35.72 31.21
N TRP A 141 -6.65 -36.64 30.38
CA TRP A 141 -5.20 -36.73 30.15
C TRP A 141 -4.79 -35.33 29.67
N PRO A 142 -3.96 -34.56 30.39
CA PRO A 142 -3.66 -33.16 30.05
C PRO A 142 -2.65 -33.06 28.90
N VAL A 143 -1.84 -34.11 28.74
CA VAL A 143 -0.78 -34.23 27.72
C VAL A 143 -1.28 -34.22 26.26
N PRO A 144 -2.31 -34.99 25.83
CA PRO A 144 -2.74 -35.04 24.44
C PRO A 144 -3.45 -33.72 24.04
N LEU A 145 -4.19 -33.10 24.96
CA LEU A 145 -4.84 -31.82 24.78
C LEU A 145 -3.80 -30.69 24.64
N ALA A 146 -2.74 -30.72 25.45
CA ALA A 146 -1.60 -29.82 25.29
C ALA A 146 -0.90 -30.03 23.92
N ILE A 147 -0.70 -31.27 23.49
CA ILE A 147 -0.14 -31.59 22.15
C ILE A 147 -1.04 -31.04 21.04
N MET A 148 -2.36 -31.20 21.14
CA MET A 148 -3.30 -30.65 20.16
C MET A 148 -3.22 -29.12 20.06
N HIS A 149 -3.14 -28.41 21.20
CA HIS A 149 -2.97 -26.95 21.21
C HIS A 149 -1.62 -26.53 20.63
N MET A 150 -0.55 -27.27 20.91
CA MET A 150 0.77 -27.05 20.33
C MET A 150 0.77 -27.17 18.80
N ILE A 151 0.13 -28.20 18.26
CA ILE A 151 -0.01 -28.38 16.80
C ILE A 151 -0.79 -27.20 16.21
N LEU A 152 -1.91 -26.82 16.83
CA LEU A 152 -2.74 -25.70 16.38
C LEU A 152 -1.96 -24.38 16.37
N ALA A 153 -1.22 -24.12 17.46
CA ALA A 153 -0.35 -22.96 17.61
C ALA A 153 0.70 -22.90 16.50
N MET A 154 1.36 -24.02 16.18
CA MET A 154 2.35 -24.08 15.09
C MET A 154 1.72 -23.82 13.72
N VAL A 155 0.59 -24.46 13.41
CA VAL A 155 -0.09 -24.34 12.11
C VAL A 155 -0.52 -22.90 11.86
N PHE A 156 -1.22 -22.26 12.81
CA PHE A 156 -1.69 -20.89 12.62
C PHE A 156 -0.58 -19.85 12.71
N SER A 157 0.46 -20.08 13.52
CA SER A 157 1.65 -19.22 13.52
C SER A 157 2.35 -19.24 12.15
N GLY A 158 2.51 -20.43 11.56
CA GLY A 158 3.05 -20.59 10.22
C GLY A 158 2.19 -19.89 9.16
N LEU A 159 0.87 -20.03 9.25
CA LEU A 159 -0.08 -19.35 8.36
C LEU A 159 0.05 -17.82 8.45
N VAL A 160 0.08 -17.25 9.65
CA VAL A 160 0.21 -15.81 9.90
C VAL A 160 1.52 -15.28 9.33
N ILE A 161 2.64 -15.97 9.56
CA ILE A 161 3.95 -15.55 9.04
C ILE A 161 3.97 -15.62 7.51
N ALA A 162 3.51 -16.73 6.92
CA ALA A 162 3.50 -16.91 5.48
C ALA A 162 2.60 -15.89 4.77
N CYS A 163 1.38 -15.68 5.27
CA CYS A 163 0.47 -14.69 4.71
C CYS A 163 0.96 -13.26 4.94
N GLY A 164 1.55 -12.96 6.10
CA GLY A 164 2.15 -11.66 6.40
C GLY A 164 3.33 -11.33 5.49
N ALA A 165 4.16 -12.34 5.18
CA ALA A 165 5.29 -12.20 4.26
C ALA A 165 4.80 -11.91 2.84
N ASN A 166 3.80 -12.67 2.37
CA ASN A 166 3.20 -12.47 1.06
C ASN A 166 2.51 -11.10 0.95
N PHE A 167 1.78 -10.67 1.98
CA PHE A 167 1.18 -9.32 2.02
C PHE A 167 2.25 -8.23 1.88
N ASN A 168 3.31 -8.28 2.70
CA ASN A 168 4.39 -7.31 2.66
C ASN A 168 5.12 -7.32 1.31
N TYR A 169 5.33 -8.49 0.70
CA TYR A 169 5.90 -8.60 -0.64
C TYR A 169 5.02 -7.94 -1.70
N GLN A 170 3.74 -8.32 -1.76
CA GLN A 170 2.81 -7.80 -2.79
C GLN A 170 2.59 -6.29 -2.65
N ALA A 171 2.48 -5.79 -1.43
CA ALA A 171 2.33 -4.35 -1.17
C ALA A 171 3.57 -3.55 -1.59
N ARG A 172 4.77 -4.04 -1.27
CA ARG A 172 6.03 -3.42 -1.70
C ARG A 172 6.21 -3.45 -3.21
N THR A 173 5.85 -4.55 -3.86
CA THR A 173 5.89 -4.67 -5.33
C THR A 173 4.95 -3.67 -5.99
N SER A 174 3.73 -3.51 -5.48
CA SER A 174 2.77 -2.52 -5.98
C SER A 174 3.34 -1.10 -5.90
N VAL A 175 3.93 -0.72 -4.75
CA VAL A 175 4.61 0.57 -4.59
C VAL A 175 5.81 0.73 -5.54
N ASN A 176 6.56 -0.35 -5.78
CA ASN A 176 7.69 -0.32 -6.71
C ASN A 176 7.26 -0.11 -8.15
N ILE A 177 6.14 -0.70 -8.59
CA ILE A 177 5.57 -0.50 -9.93
C ILE A 177 5.21 0.98 -10.10
N ILE A 178 4.48 1.58 -9.17
CA ILE A 178 4.10 3.00 -9.21
C ILE A 178 5.33 3.90 -9.35
N ILE A 179 6.39 3.63 -8.58
CA ILE A 179 7.63 4.42 -8.61
C ILE A 179 8.39 4.22 -9.92
N LYS A 180 8.42 3.00 -10.45
CA LYS A 180 9.03 2.71 -11.75
C LYS A 180 8.33 3.50 -12.85
N THR A 181 7.00 3.45 -12.89
CA THR A 181 6.18 4.20 -13.84
C THR A 181 6.37 5.71 -13.70
N THR A 182 6.50 6.23 -12.47
CA THR A 182 6.77 7.66 -12.23
C THR A 182 8.14 8.08 -12.75
N ASN A 183 9.17 7.25 -12.54
CA ASN A 183 10.52 7.51 -13.03
C ASN A 183 10.57 7.46 -14.57
N GLU A 184 9.93 6.47 -15.19
CA GLU A 184 9.83 6.33 -16.65
C GLU A 184 9.13 7.54 -17.27
N ALA A 185 7.99 7.95 -16.70
CA ALA A 185 7.29 9.15 -17.14
C ALA A 185 8.18 10.40 -17.06
N SER A 186 8.92 10.57 -15.97
CA SER A 186 9.80 11.72 -15.84
C SER A 186 11.02 11.68 -16.77
N GLU A 187 11.56 10.51 -17.07
CA GLU A 187 12.67 10.37 -18.03
C GLU A 187 12.21 10.76 -19.44
N ILE A 188 11.01 10.34 -19.84
CA ILE A 188 10.37 10.76 -21.10
C ILE A 188 10.20 12.28 -21.12
N ILE A 189 9.70 12.86 -20.03
CA ILE A 189 9.53 14.32 -19.90
C ILE A 189 10.87 15.05 -20.01
N HIS A 190 11.90 14.56 -19.33
CA HIS A 190 13.22 15.18 -19.31
C HIS A 190 13.86 15.17 -20.70
N ASN A 191 13.92 14.02 -21.36
CA ASN A 191 14.52 13.89 -22.70
C ASN A 191 13.77 14.73 -23.74
N ALA A 192 12.44 14.82 -23.64
CA ALA A 192 11.65 15.69 -24.50
C ALA A 192 11.93 17.18 -24.26
N THR A 193 12.05 17.57 -22.98
CA THR A 193 12.34 18.94 -22.57
C THR A 193 13.74 19.37 -23.05
N GLU A 194 14.74 18.49 -22.91
CA GLU A 194 16.11 18.73 -23.35
C GLU A 194 16.18 18.91 -24.88
N ALA A 195 15.58 17.99 -25.65
CA ALA A 195 15.51 18.12 -27.10
C ALA A 195 14.81 19.40 -27.57
N LEU A 196 13.76 19.84 -26.85
CA LEU A 196 13.07 21.11 -27.16
C LEU A 196 13.94 22.34 -26.89
N LYS A 197 14.76 22.32 -25.84
CA LYS A 197 15.69 23.42 -25.52
C LYS A 197 16.80 23.56 -26.55
N GLU A 198 17.39 22.44 -26.98
CA GLU A 198 18.41 22.43 -28.03
C GLU A 198 17.88 23.01 -29.34
N ILE A 199 16.65 22.62 -29.75
CA ILE A 199 16.01 23.19 -30.95
C ILE A 199 15.83 24.71 -30.80
N HIS A 200 15.45 25.19 -29.61
CA HIS A 200 15.26 26.62 -29.37
C HIS A 200 16.58 27.41 -29.43
N GLU A 201 17.65 26.90 -28.81
CA GLU A 201 18.98 27.53 -28.83
C GLU A 201 19.53 27.64 -30.26
N ASP A 202 19.44 26.56 -31.05
CA ASP A 202 19.90 26.53 -32.44
C ASP A 202 19.07 27.48 -33.36
N LEU A 203 17.78 27.65 -33.08
CA LEU A 203 16.90 28.58 -33.82
C LEU A 203 17.20 30.06 -33.49
N MET A 204 17.55 30.37 -32.24
CA MET A 204 17.98 31.72 -31.86
C MET A 204 19.31 32.09 -32.51
N GLU A 205 20.25 31.16 -32.62
CA GLU A 205 21.54 31.40 -33.30
C GLU A 205 21.37 31.63 -34.81
N SER A 206 20.37 30.99 -35.43
CA SER A 206 20.09 31.10 -36.87
C SER A 206 19.18 32.27 -37.27
N ASN A 207 18.77 33.15 -36.33
CA ASN A 207 17.86 34.31 -36.56
C ASN A 207 16.48 33.94 -37.17
N VAL A 208 16.06 32.67 -37.08
CA VAL A 208 14.73 32.24 -37.54
C VAL A 208 13.73 32.46 -36.40
N ALA A 209 13.27 33.71 -36.26
CA ALA A 209 12.28 34.08 -35.25
C ALA A 209 10.90 33.49 -35.60
N VAL A 210 10.59 32.32 -35.05
CA VAL A 210 9.23 31.78 -35.07
C VAL A 210 8.56 32.16 -33.74
N GLU A 211 7.53 33.01 -33.82
CA GLU A 211 6.77 33.58 -32.68
C GLU A 211 6.22 32.51 -31.70
N ALA A 212 6.10 31.25 -32.14
CA ALA A 212 5.69 30.11 -31.31
C ALA A 212 6.77 29.65 -30.30
N PHE A 213 8.03 30.07 -30.43
CA PHE A 213 9.14 29.57 -29.63
C PHE A 213 9.48 30.41 -28.39
N GLU A 214 9.00 31.66 -28.27
CA GLU A 214 9.37 32.56 -27.15
C GLU A 214 9.00 32.02 -25.75
N ASN A 215 8.02 31.11 -25.64
CA ASN A 215 7.53 30.59 -24.36
C ASN A 215 7.91 29.12 -24.09
N LEU A 216 8.62 28.47 -25.02
CA LEU A 216 8.98 27.05 -24.90
C LEU A 216 9.94 26.80 -23.75
N ASP A 217 10.95 27.65 -23.55
CA ASP A 217 11.93 27.47 -22.49
C ASP A 217 11.29 27.54 -21.09
N SER A 218 10.38 28.50 -20.86
CA SER A 218 9.65 28.58 -19.59
C SER A 218 8.71 27.40 -19.36
N THR A 219 8.13 26.85 -20.44
CA THR A 219 7.22 25.69 -20.39
C THR A 219 8.01 24.42 -20.09
N ALA A 220 9.13 24.24 -20.79
CA ALA A 220 10.10 23.18 -20.60
C ALA A 220 10.62 23.15 -19.15
N ASP A 221 11.06 24.30 -18.62
CA ASP A 221 11.52 24.43 -17.24
C ASP A 221 10.46 24.09 -16.21
N LYS A 222 9.24 24.59 -16.41
CA LYS A 222 8.11 24.30 -15.52
C LYS A 222 7.76 22.82 -15.52
N PHE A 223 7.82 22.17 -16.68
CA PHE A 223 7.49 20.76 -16.84
C PHE A 223 8.55 19.87 -16.19
N ASN A 224 9.83 20.13 -16.45
CA ASN A 224 10.94 19.40 -15.83
C ASN A 224 10.98 19.56 -14.31
N SER A 225 10.87 20.80 -13.80
CA SER A 225 10.87 21.04 -12.34
C SER A 225 9.65 20.42 -11.63
N THR A 226 8.50 20.35 -12.29
CA THR A 226 7.31 19.67 -11.76
C THR A 226 7.54 18.16 -11.69
N ALA A 227 8.10 17.56 -12.75
CA ALA A 227 8.41 16.13 -12.81
C ALA A 227 9.44 15.73 -11.73
N GLU A 228 10.53 16.49 -11.58
CA GLU A 228 11.55 16.27 -10.55
C GLU A 228 10.96 16.30 -9.12
N ASN A 229 10.10 17.29 -8.83
CA ASN A 229 9.44 17.41 -7.52
C ASN A 229 8.51 16.21 -7.24
N ILE A 230 7.80 15.71 -8.26
CA ILE A 230 6.95 14.53 -8.15
C ILE A 230 7.81 13.28 -7.87
N ILE A 231 8.90 13.07 -8.60
CA ILE A 231 9.82 11.94 -8.33
C ILE A 231 10.38 12.03 -6.91
N GLU A 232 10.86 13.20 -6.49
CA GLU A 232 11.48 13.37 -5.18
C GLU A 232 10.50 13.02 -4.06
N LYS A 233 9.26 13.53 -4.15
CA LYS A 233 8.18 13.19 -3.22
C LYS A 233 7.83 11.70 -3.27
N ALA A 234 7.71 11.13 -4.46
CA ALA A 234 7.37 9.73 -4.64
C ALA A 234 8.46 8.81 -4.04
N ALA A 235 9.74 9.10 -4.29
CA ALA A 235 10.89 8.38 -3.75
C ALA A 235 10.96 8.45 -2.21
N LYS A 236 10.75 9.65 -1.64
CA LYS A 236 10.64 9.83 -0.18
C LYS A 236 9.49 9.01 0.40
N ASN A 237 8.31 9.10 -0.20
CA ASN A 237 7.12 8.37 0.24
C ASN A 237 7.29 6.85 0.13
N LYS A 238 7.90 6.36 -0.94
CA LYS A 238 8.26 4.94 -1.12
C LYS A 238 9.07 4.42 0.06
N LEU A 239 10.10 5.15 0.49
CA LEU A 239 10.95 4.74 1.60
C LEU A 239 10.16 4.64 2.90
N VAL A 240 9.30 5.62 3.17
CA VAL A 240 8.43 5.63 4.36
C VAL A 240 7.45 4.46 4.34
N ILE A 241 6.73 4.24 3.24
CA ILE A 241 5.76 3.15 3.09
C ILE A 241 6.44 1.78 3.20
N ASN A 242 7.54 1.58 2.48
CA ASN A 242 8.28 0.31 2.49
C ASN A 242 8.90 0.03 3.86
N LYS A 243 9.27 1.06 4.62
CA LYS A 243 9.73 0.94 6.01
C LYS A 243 8.58 0.58 6.93
N ALA A 244 7.42 1.25 6.81
CA ALA A 244 6.24 0.96 7.61
C ALA A 244 5.75 -0.49 7.43
N LEU A 245 5.59 -0.96 6.18
CA LEU A 245 5.21 -2.34 5.87
C LEU A 245 6.20 -3.35 6.46
N LYS A 246 7.50 -3.08 6.33
CA LYS A 246 8.55 -3.93 6.91
C LYS A 246 8.48 -3.96 8.44
N VAL A 247 8.26 -2.81 9.09
CA VAL A 247 8.15 -2.71 10.55
C VAL A 247 6.95 -3.52 11.05
N VAL A 248 5.77 -3.39 10.43
CA VAL A 248 4.58 -4.17 10.80
C VAL A 248 4.84 -5.68 10.66
N PHE A 249 5.47 -6.10 9.57
CA PHE A 249 5.81 -7.51 9.37
C PHE A 249 6.84 -8.04 10.40
N VAL A 250 7.88 -7.27 10.68
CA VAL A 250 8.90 -7.64 11.69
C VAL A 250 8.28 -7.74 13.08
N ILE A 251 7.43 -6.78 13.48
CA ILE A 251 6.70 -6.84 14.75
C ILE A 251 5.86 -8.12 14.81
N THR A 252 5.16 -8.46 13.72
CA THR A 252 4.35 -9.68 13.65
C THR A 252 5.20 -10.94 13.87
N ILE A 253 6.38 -11.05 13.25
CA ILE A 253 7.31 -12.16 13.48
C ILE A 253 7.72 -12.26 14.96
N VAL A 254 8.10 -11.13 15.57
CA VAL A 254 8.54 -11.09 16.97
C VAL A 254 7.43 -11.56 17.90
N ILE A 255 6.20 -11.09 17.68
CA ILE A 255 5.04 -11.46 18.50
C ILE A 255 4.68 -12.94 18.33
N ILE A 256 4.69 -13.47 17.10
CA ILE A 256 4.43 -14.90 16.86
C ILE A 256 5.53 -15.77 17.48
N SER A 257 6.78 -15.32 17.45
CA SER A 257 7.88 -16.02 18.12
C SER A 257 7.69 -16.05 19.64
N LEU A 258 7.32 -14.92 20.24
CA LEU A 258 7.00 -14.83 21.66
C LEU A 258 5.80 -15.72 22.02
N TYR A 259 4.75 -15.71 21.20
CA TYR A 259 3.56 -16.56 21.37
C TYR A 259 3.95 -18.04 21.47
N LEU A 260 4.76 -18.54 20.53
CA LEU A 260 5.18 -19.94 20.52
C LEU A 260 5.99 -20.29 21.78
N ILE A 261 6.92 -19.43 22.21
CA ILE A 261 7.71 -19.65 23.43
C ILE A 261 6.79 -19.74 24.66
N VAL A 262 5.82 -18.83 24.78
CA VAL A 262 4.90 -18.81 25.92
C VAL A 262 3.98 -20.02 25.90
N VAL A 263 3.46 -20.43 24.74
CA VAL A 263 2.59 -21.61 24.61
C VAL A 263 3.33 -22.91 24.95
N ILE A 264 4.58 -23.07 24.50
CA ILE A 264 5.44 -24.21 24.87
C ILE A 264 5.69 -24.21 26.37
N SER A 265 6.10 -23.07 26.92
CA SER A 265 6.42 -22.93 28.34
C SER A 265 5.19 -23.26 29.18
N LEU A 266 4.04 -22.66 28.87
CA LEU A 266 2.78 -22.89 29.59
C LEU A 266 2.39 -24.37 29.57
N SER A 267 2.55 -25.03 28.43
CA SER A 267 2.27 -26.47 28.28
C SER A 267 3.22 -27.34 29.11
N VAL A 268 4.52 -27.09 29.07
CA VAL A 268 5.53 -27.86 29.82
C VAL A 268 5.36 -27.67 31.32
N PHE A 269 5.29 -26.42 31.79
CA PHE A 269 5.13 -26.13 33.22
C PHE A 269 3.77 -26.53 33.77
N GLY A 270 2.73 -26.52 32.93
CA GLY A 270 1.42 -27.07 33.26
C GLY A 270 1.46 -28.58 33.50
N VAL A 271 2.10 -29.35 32.61
CA VAL A 271 2.27 -30.81 32.78
C VAL A 271 3.13 -31.12 34.01
N LEU A 272 4.22 -30.37 34.23
CA LEU A 272 5.13 -30.55 35.36
C LEU A 272 4.55 -30.03 36.69
N LYS A 273 3.37 -29.39 36.68
CA LYS A 273 2.68 -28.85 37.86
C LYS A 273 3.50 -27.82 38.65
N PHE A 274 4.34 -27.05 37.96
CA PHE A 274 5.11 -25.96 38.58
C PHE A 274 4.24 -24.69 38.71
N TRP A 275 3.31 -24.70 39.66
CA TRP A 275 2.23 -23.70 39.79
C TRP A 275 2.70 -22.24 39.91
N ARG A 276 3.82 -21.97 40.59
CA ARG A 276 4.37 -20.61 40.73
C ARG A 276 4.83 -20.02 39.39
N VAL A 277 5.48 -20.85 38.55
CA VAL A 277 5.93 -20.44 37.22
C VAL A 277 4.75 -20.32 36.27
N LEU A 278 3.77 -21.24 36.38
CA LEU A 278 2.54 -21.20 35.61
C LEU A 278 1.79 -19.88 35.79
N TYR A 279 1.69 -19.39 37.04
CA TYR A 279 1.03 -18.11 37.32
C TYR A 279 1.70 -16.92 36.63
N MET A 280 3.03 -16.83 36.65
CA MET A 280 3.77 -15.79 35.92
C MET A 280 3.57 -15.88 34.40
N LEU A 281 3.47 -17.10 33.86
CA LEU A 281 3.20 -17.33 32.44
C LEU A 281 1.79 -16.89 32.05
N VAL A 282 0.78 -17.07 32.92
CA VAL A 282 -0.58 -16.58 32.67
C VAL A 282 -0.61 -15.06 32.50
N ILE A 283 0.16 -14.31 33.29
CA ILE A 283 0.29 -12.85 33.12
C ILE A 283 0.89 -12.52 31.75
N MET A 284 1.96 -13.23 31.35
CA MET A 284 2.56 -13.07 30.02
C MET A 284 1.60 -13.43 28.89
N CYS A 285 0.78 -14.47 29.06
CA CYS A 285 -0.27 -14.85 28.11
C CYS A 285 -1.28 -13.72 27.93
N CYS A 286 -1.72 -13.07 29.01
CA CYS A 286 -2.65 -11.96 28.95
C CYS A 286 -2.07 -10.81 28.09
N LEU A 287 -0.79 -10.47 28.29
CA LEU A 287 -0.11 -9.46 27.48
C LEU A 287 -0.03 -9.85 26.00
N VAL A 288 0.35 -11.10 25.69
CA VAL A 288 0.41 -11.60 24.31
C VAL A 288 -0.97 -11.54 23.65
N ILE A 289 -2.04 -11.91 24.36
CA ILE A 289 -3.40 -11.85 23.82
C ILE A 289 -3.79 -10.42 23.48
N VAL A 290 -3.52 -9.44 24.36
CA VAL A 290 -3.76 -8.02 24.08
C VAL A 290 -3.04 -7.59 22.81
N ILE A 291 -1.76 -7.95 22.65
CA ILE A 291 -0.98 -7.60 21.46
C ILE A 291 -1.54 -8.27 20.20
N CYS A 292 -2.01 -9.52 20.28
CA CYS A 292 -2.67 -10.20 19.16
C CYS A 292 -3.92 -9.45 18.69
N TRP A 293 -4.74 -8.93 19.62
CA TRP A 293 -5.92 -8.11 19.30
C TRP A 293 -5.56 -6.76 18.67
N LEU A 294 -4.49 -6.11 19.13
CA LEU A 294 -3.97 -4.89 18.51
C LEU A 294 -3.50 -5.15 17.07
N LEU A 295 -2.75 -6.23 16.84
CA LEU A 295 -2.30 -6.62 15.51
C LEU A 295 -3.45 -7.02 14.59
N PHE A 296 -4.47 -7.71 15.12
CA PHE A 296 -5.72 -7.94 14.38
C PHE A 296 -6.32 -6.62 13.89
N GLY A 297 -6.42 -5.60 14.76
CA GLY A 297 -6.87 -4.26 14.37
C GLY A 297 -6.02 -3.63 13.27
N VAL A 298 -4.69 -3.71 13.37
CA VAL A 298 -3.77 -3.19 12.35
C VAL A 298 -3.96 -3.89 11.00
N TYR A 299 -4.04 -5.22 10.96
CA TYR A 299 -4.24 -5.95 9.70
C TYR A 299 -5.63 -5.74 9.10
N LEU A 300 -6.65 -5.50 9.93
CA LEU A 300 -7.99 -5.12 9.47
C LEU A 300 -7.98 -3.73 8.81
N VAL A 301 -7.25 -2.77 9.39
CA VAL A 301 -7.02 -1.46 8.77
C VAL A 301 -6.30 -1.61 7.43
N LEU A 302 -5.27 -2.46 7.36
CA LEU A 302 -4.54 -2.73 6.12
C LEU A 302 -5.41 -3.40 5.05
N GLU A 303 -6.32 -4.30 5.42
CA GLU A 303 -7.29 -4.89 4.48
C GLU A 303 -8.20 -3.80 3.90
N ASN A 304 -8.81 -2.98 4.75
CA ASN A 304 -9.72 -1.91 4.31
C ASN A 304 -9.00 -0.86 3.46
N PHE A 305 -7.81 -0.43 3.88
CA PHE A 305 -6.97 0.48 3.11
C PHE A 305 -6.62 -0.11 1.75
N SER A 306 -6.21 -1.38 1.69
CA SER A 306 -5.89 -2.05 0.42
C SER A 306 -7.12 -2.15 -0.47
N ASN A 307 -8.30 -2.42 0.09
CA ASN A 307 -9.56 -2.47 -0.65
C ASN A 307 -9.92 -1.09 -1.23
N ASP A 308 -9.69 -0.01 -0.49
CA ASP A 308 -9.93 1.35 -0.97
C ASP A 308 -8.99 1.72 -2.11
N VAL A 309 -7.69 1.48 -1.93
CA VAL A 309 -6.69 1.70 -2.99
C VAL A 309 -7.05 0.91 -4.23
N CYS A 310 -7.41 -0.37 -4.09
CA CYS A 310 -7.73 -1.22 -5.23
C CYS A 310 -9.03 -0.84 -5.94
N THR A 311 -10.06 -0.41 -5.18
CA THR A 311 -11.31 0.10 -5.77
C THR A 311 -11.04 1.41 -6.51
N TYR A 312 -10.22 2.28 -5.91
CA TYR A 312 -9.80 3.53 -6.54
C TYR A 312 -9.02 3.28 -7.84
N LEU A 313 -8.07 2.35 -7.83
CA LEU A 313 -7.29 1.97 -9.01
C LEU A 313 -8.15 1.35 -10.12
N LEU A 314 -9.12 0.51 -9.75
CA LEU A 314 -10.07 -0.09 -10.70
C LEU A 314 -10.98 0.96 -11.34
N ASN A 315 -11.52 1.90 -10.55
CA ASN A 315 -12.31 3.00 -11.08
C ASN A 315 -11.46 3.85 -12.03
N PHE A 316 -10.19 4.11 -11.68
CA PHE A 316 -9.25 4.85 -12.53
C PHE A 316 -9.00 4.16 -13.87
N GLU A 317 -8.85 2.83 -13.87
CA GLU A 317 -8.66 2.03 -15.09
C GLU A 317 -9.88 2.13 -16.03
N GLU A 318 -11.09 2.11 -15.46
CA GLU A 318 -12.35 2.18 -16.21
C GLU A 318 -12.59 3.57 -16.81
N ASN A 319 -12.36 4.65 -16.05
CA ASN A 319 -12.62 6.03 -16.48
C ASN A 319 -11.54 7.02 -16.02
N PRO A 320 -10.36 7.08 -16.68
CA PRO A 320 -9.25 7.94 -16.24
C PRO A 320 -9.56 9.45 -16.25
N TYR A 321 -10.56 9.90 -17.03
CA TYR A 321 -10.89 11.31 -17.27
C TYR A 321 -12.21 11.80 -16.67
N ASN A 322 -13.01 10.91 -16.04
CA ASN A 322 -14.36 11.26 -15.58
C ASN A 322 -14.66 10.82 -14.15
N ASN A 323 -13.60 10.51 -13.39
CA ASN A 323 -13.72 10.09 -12.01
C ASN A 323 -13.73 11.30 -11.08
N SER A 324 -14.86 11.54 -10.42
CA SER A 324 -15.11 12.70 -9.56
C SER A 324 -14.31 12.73 -8.24
N ILE A 325 -13.18 12.02 -8.13
CA ILE A 325 -12.41 11.90 -6.88
C ILE A 325 -10.98 12.45 -7.08
N SER A 326 -10.95 13.78 -7.22
CA SER A 326 -10.02 14.79 -6.69
C SER A 326 -8.49 14.61 -6.63
N TYR A 327 -7.87 13.41 -6.69
CA TYR A 327 -6.46 13.28 -6.26
C TYR A 327 -5.49 12.64 -7.26
N LEU A 328 -5.96 12.11 -8.40
CA LEU A 328 -5.11 11.82 -9.56
C LEU A 328 -5.64 12.51 -10.82
N HIS A 329 -5.99 13.79 -10.66
CA HIS A 329 -6.33 14.75 -11.73
C HIS A 329 -5.09 15.13 -12.57
N HIS A 330 -4.12 14.23 -12.73
CA HIS A 330 -2.93 14.49 -13.53
C HIS A 330 -3.15 14.06 -14.99
N CYS A 331 -4.07 13.14 -15.28
CA CYS A 331 -4.34 12.75 -16.67
C CYS A 331 -5.18 13.80 -17.43
N ASP A 332 -6.07 14.54 -16.77
CA ASP A 332 -6.76 15.68 -17.40
C ASP A 332 -5.79 16.83 -17.71
N GLU A 333 -4.85 17.10 -16.79
CA GLU A 333 -3.79 18.08 -17.01
C GLU A 333 -2.83 17.62 -18.13
N LEU A 334 -2.45 16.35 -18.18
CA LEU A 334 -1.67 15.78 -19.28
C LEU A 334 -2.41 15.88 -20.61
N LEU A 335 -3.72 15.60 -20.63
CA LEU A 335 -4.53 15.67 -21.84
C LEU A 335 -4.70 17.11 -22.34
N SER A 336 -4.65 18.10 -21.44
CA SER A 336 -4.62 19.52 -21.82
C SER A 336 -3.34 19.93 -22.58
N ALA A 337 -2.27 19.11 -22.51
CA ALA A 337 -1.04 19.32 -23.28
C ALA A 337 -1.07 18.69 -24.68
N LYS A 338 -2.12 17.92 -25.04
CA LYS A 338 -2.31 17.37 -26.39
C LYS A 338 -2.25 18.42 -27.53
N PRO A 339 -2.87 19.62 -27.43
CA PRO A 339 -2.72 20.65 -28.46
C PRO A 339 -1.27 21.12 -28.61
N VAL A 340 -0.49 21.20 -27.52
CA VAL A 340 0.93 21.57 -27.57
C VAL A 340 1.73 20.51 -28.34
N LEU A 341 1.47 19.23 -28.09
CA LEU A 341 2.12 18.14 -28.83
C LEU A 341 1.76 18.20 -30.34
N SER A 342 0.49 18.48 -30.66
CA SER A 342 0.04 18.66 -32.05
C SER A 342 0.66 19.88 -32.73
N GLU A 343 0.86 20.98 -31.98
CA GLU A 343 1.54 22.18 -32.45
C GLU A 343 3.00 21.90 -32.81
N ILE A 344 3.73 21.16 -31.96
CA ILE A 344 5.10 20.69 -32.26
C ILE A 344 5.12 19.87 -33.57
N GLY A 345 4.19 18.93 -33.73
CA GLY A 345 4.05 18.16 -34.96
C GLY A 345 3.78 19.03 -36.19
N GLY A 346 2.97 20.09 -36.03
CA GLY A 346 2.67 21.07 -37.07
C GLY A 346 3.88 21.92 -37.48
N VAL A 347 4.70 22.34 -36.52
CA VAL A 347 5.94 23.09 -36.78
C VAL A 347 6.90 22.24 -37.61
N ILE A 348 7.14 20.98 -37.21
CA ILE A 348 8.02 20.07 -37.96
C ILE A 348 7.46 19.80 -39.36
N TYR A 349 6.15 19.60 -39.49
CA TYR A 349 5.50 19.39 -40.78
C TYR A 349 5.69 20.58 -41.74
N ASN A 350 5.48 21.80 -41.25
CA ASN A 350 5.62 23.02 -42.05
C ASN A 350 7.07 23.23 -42.48
N LEU A 351 8.01 23.03 -41.56
CA LEU A 351 9.45 23.15 -41.84
C LEU A 351 9.90 22.17 -42.93
N VAL A 352 9.51 20.89 -42.82
CA VAL A 352 9.87 19.87 -43.82
C VAL A 352 9.30 20.25 -45.20
N ASN A 353 8.07 20.76 -45.25
CA ASN A 353 7.46 21.18 -46.51
C ASN A 353 8.12 22.42 -47.10
N GLU A 354 8.54 23.38 -46.28
CA GLU A 354 9.27 24.57 -46.72
C GLU A 354 10.61 24.18 -47.33
N VAL A 355 11.38 23.32 -46.66
CA VAL A 355 12.65 22.81 -47.18
C VAL A 355 12.44 22.03 -48.49
N ASN A 356 11.44 21.14 -48.53
CA ASN A 356 11.11 20.40 -49.75
C ASN A 356 10.68 21.31 -50.91
N SER A 357 9.97 22.41 -50.63
CA SER A 357 9.59 23.40 -51.65
C SER A 357 10.82 24.14 -52.19
N ASN A 358 11.74 24.55 -51.33
CA ASN A 358 13.00 25.18 -51.76
C ASN A 358 13.87 24.21 -52.57
N ILE A 359 13.97 22.95 -52.15
CA ILE A 359 14.64 21.89 -52.92
C ILE A 359 14.01 21.75 -54.31
N SER A 360 12.67 21.78 -54.41
CA SER A 360 11.97 21.71 -55.70
C SER A 360 12.19 22.95 -56.58
N ASN A 361 12.38 24.14 -55.98
CA ASN A 361 12.69 25.37 -56.72
C ASN A 361 14.13 25.39 -57.25
N LEU A 362 15.05 24.69 -56.58
CA LEU A 362 16.44 24.46 -57.01
C LEU A 362 16.54 23.36 -58.08
N GLN A 363 15.43 22.69 -58.39
CA GLN A 363 15.34 21.65 -59.40
C GLN A 363 15.44 22.26 -60.81
N GLY A 364 16.68 22.44 -61.27
CA GLY A 364 16.99 22.97 -62.60
C GLY A 364 18.43 23.50 -62.74
N THR A 365 19.08 23.86 -61.62
CA THR A 365 20.38 24.54 -61.64
C THR A 365 21.56 23.70 -61.12
N LEU A 366 21.40 22.82 -60.10
CA LEU A 366 22.56 22.22 -59.39
C LEU A 366 22.52 20.70 -59.09
N LEU A 367 21.36 20.04 -58.90
CA LEU A 367 21.28 18.66 -58.40
C LEU A 367 20.57 17.69 -59.37
N ARG A 368 21.30 16.69 -59.91
CA ARG A 368 20.75 15.64 -60.81
C ARG A 368 19.88 14.59 -60.10
N ASN A 369 20.08 14.37 -58.80
CA ASN A 369 19.32 13.41 -57.98
C ASN A 369 18.78 14.13 -56.75
N VAL A 370 17.55 14.64 -56.86
CA VAL A 370 16.88 15.35 -55.76
C VAL A 370 16.34 14.34 -54.76
N VAL A 371 16.80 14.43 -53.51
CA VAL A 371 16.33 13.62 -52.40
C VAL A 371 15.43 14.49 -51.53
N TYR A 372 14.16 14.11 -51.41
CA TYR A 372 13.19 14.85 -50.59
C TYR A 372 13.28 14.41 -49.13
N ILE A 373 12.96 15.30 -48.20
CA ILE A 373 12.89 15.00 -46.77
C ILE A 373 11.51 14.40 -46.46
N CYS A 374 11.49 13.29 -45.72
CA CYS A 374 10.24 12.72 -45.26
C CYS A 374 9.66 13.58 -44.13
N SER A 375 8.38 13.94 -44.25
CA SER A 375 7.62 14.46 -43.12
C SER A 375 7.02 13.28 -42.34
N PRO A 376 7.40 13.10 -41.07
CA PRO A 376 6.86 12.02 -40.25
C PRO A 376 5.46 12.33 -39.70
N PHE A 377 4.83 13.45 -40.10
CA PHE A 377 3.51 13.89 -39.65
C PHE A 377 2.51 13.96 -40.80
N THR A 378 1.22 13.73 -40.50
CA THR A 378 0.14 13.92 -41.50
C THR A 378 -0.14 15.40 -41.76
N ALA A 379 -0.76 15.69 -42.90
CA ALA A 379 -1.25 17.03 -43.22
C ALA A 379 -2.25 17.56 -42.15
N PRO A 380 -2.40 18.90 -42.03
CA PRO A 380 -3.39 19.51 -41.15
C PRO A 380 -4.80 18.96 -41.39
N PRO A 381 -5.66 18.93 -40.36
CA PRO A 381 -5.51 19.62 -39.07
C PRO A 381 -4.94 18.78 -37.92
N GLU A 382 -4.74 17.47 -38.10
CA GLU A 382 -4.50 16.54 -36.99
C GLU A 382 -3.03 16.32 -36.65
N TYR A 383 -2.11 16.55 -37.60
CA TYR A 383 -0.65 16.38 -37.45
C TYR A 383 -0.25 15.08 -36.71
N LEU A 384 -0.86 13.95 -37.10
CA LEU A 384 -0.60 12.66 -36.46
C LEU A 384 0.79 12.14 -36.83
N TYR A 385 1.53 11.65 -35.83
CA TYR A 385 2.85 11.08 -36.02
C TYR A 385 2.76 9.70 -36.70
N ARG A 386 3.32 9.59 -37.90
CA ARG A 386 3.40 8.37 -38.72
C ARG A 386 4.78 8.25 -39.39
N PRO A 387 5.82 7.84 -38.63
CA PRO A 387 7.20 7.76 -39.14
C PRO A 387 7.36 6.74 -40.28
N ASN A 388 6.46 5.76 -40.39
CA ASN A 388 6.52 4.71 -41.40
C ASN A 388 5.84 5.11 -42.73
N ASN A 389 5.24 6.30 -42.83
CA ASN A 389 4.44 6.70 -43.98
C ASN A 389 5.25 7.51 -45.03
N CYS A 390 6.56 7.25 -45.09
CA CYS A 390 7.50 7.93 -45.96
C CYS A 390 7.54 7.30 -47.37
N PRO A 391 7.50 8.08 -48.46
CA PRO A 391 7.74 7.58 -49.82
C PRO A 391 9.15 7.01 -49.99
N LEU A 392 9.31 6.02 -50.89
CA LEU A 392 10.58 5.30 -51.14
C LEU A 392 11.77 6.18 -51.57
N ASN A 393 11.53 7.41 -52.03
CA ASN A 393 12.56 8.38 -52.46
C ASN A 393 12.74 9.54 -51.47
N THR A 394 12.51 9.28 -50.18
CA THR A 394 12.67 10.30 -49.12
C THR A 394 13.68 9.87 -48.07
N ILE A 395 14.36 10.84 -47.46
CA ILE A 395 15.28 10.64 -46.34
C ILE A 395 14.64 11.05 -45.03
N GLN A 396 15.01 10.38 -43.95
CA GLN A 396 14.65 10.80 -42.60
C GLN A 396 15.45 12.05 -42.20
N ILE A 397 14.89 12.84 -41.28
CA ILE A 397 15.52 14.10 -40.84
C ILE A 397 16.92 13.83 -40.26
N GLY A 398 17.08 12.80 -39.42
CA GLY A 398 18.40 12.42 -38.88
C GLY A 398 19.42 11.90 -39.91
N ASP A 399 19.02 11.63 -41.15
CA ASP A 399 19.92 11.21 -42.23
C ASP A 399 20.41 12.37 -43.10
N ILE A 400 19.86 13.58 -42.93
CA ILE A 400 20.24 14.78 -43.71
C ILE A 400 21.76 15.05 -43.67
N PRO A 401 22.45 15.01 -42.51
CA PRO A 401 23.89 15.27 -42.48
C PRO A 401 24.69 14.26 -43.31
N LYS A 402 24.24 12.99 -43.35
CA LYS A 402 24.89 11.95 -44.16
C LYS A 402 24.82 12.25 -45.66
N VAL A 403 23.73 12.88 -46.10
CA VAL A 403 23.52 13.29 -47.50
C VAL A 403 24.31 14.56 -47.83
N LEU A 404 24.46 15.49 -46.88
CA LEU A 404 25.18 16.75 -47.08
C LEU A 404 26.70 16.63 -46.96
N LYS A 405 27.20 15.62 -46.25
CA LYS A 405 28.64 15.39 -46.00
C LYS A 405 29.52 15.42 -47.27
N PRO A 406 29.13 14.83 -48.43
CA PRO A 406 29.92 14.90 -49.66
C PRO A 406 29.97 16.29 -50.31
N TYR A 407 29.05 17.18 -49.93
CA TYR A 407 28.94 18.56 -50.43
C TYR A 407 29.49 19.60 -49.45
N THR A 408 30.16 19.13 -48.38
CA THR A 408 30.71 19.99 -47.32
C THR A 408 32.20 20.16 -47.47
N CYS A 409 32.67 21.39 -47.27
CA CYS A 409 34.08 21.73 -47.22
C CYS A 409 34.62 21.60 -45.80
N PHE A 410 35.36 20.53 -45.53
CA PHE A 410 36.13 20.34 -44.30
C PHE A 410 37.52 20.95 -44.52
N GLU A 411 37.88 21.97 -43.73
CA GLU A 411 39.12 22.73 -43.84
C GLU A 411 40.34 21.79 -43.87
N ASP A 412 40.95 21.67 -45.06
CA ASP A 412 42.33 21.20 -45.31
C ASP A 412 42.72 21.29 -46.82
N ASP A 413 41.80 21.61 -47.74
CA ASP A 413 42.09 21.82 -49.18
C ASP A 413 41.38 23.09 -49.73
N ASP A 414 41.87 24.27 -49.33
CA ASP A 414 41.35 25.60 -49.74
C ASP A 414 41.28 25.80 -51.28
N GLU A 415 42.07 25.05 -52.05
CA GLU A 415 42.10 25.12 -53.51
C GLU A 415 40.90 24.45 -54.20
N LYS A 416 40.15 23.57 -53.50
CA LYS A 416 39.05 22.78 -54.07
C LYS A 416 37.66 23.33 -53.75
N CYS A 417 37.56 24.12 -52.69
CA CYS A 417 36.32 24.64 -52.12
C CYS A 417 35.93 26.04 -52.63
N SER A 418 36.65 26.56 -53.63
CA SER A 418 36.42 27.91 -54.19
C SER A 418 35.33 27.97 -55.27
N ASN A 419 34.62 26.87 -55.56
CA ASN A 419 33.46 26.89 -56.47
C ASN A 419 32.18 27.11 -55.66
N GLU A 420 31.26 27.92 -56.18
CA GLU A 420 30.00 28.41 -55.57
C GLU A 420 28.98 27.32 -55.13
N ASP A 421 29.37 26.04 -55.13
CA ASP A 421 28.49 24.87 -55.01
C ASP A 421 28.67 24.06 -53.71
N PHE A 422 29.55 24.47 -52.78
CA PHE A 422 29.85 23.72 -51.55
C PHE A 422 29.39 24.43 -50.28
N ILE A 423 28.94 23.64 -49.29
CA ILE A 423 28.48 24.09 -47.97
C ILE A 423 29.70 24.29 -47.06
N SER A 424 29.75 25.40 -46.32
CA SER A 424 30.82 25.63 -45.35
C SER A 424 30.74 24.66 -44.16
N TYR A 425 31.86 24.39 -43.50
CA TYR A 425 31.89 23.53 -42.31
C TYR A 425 30.95 24.04 -41.19
N GLY A 426 30.86 25.36 -40.99
CA GLY A 426 29.98 25.96 -40.00
C GLY A 426 28.49 25.74 -40.30
N GLU A 427 28.08 25.91 -41.55
CA GLU A 427 26.70 25.65 -41.99
C GLU A 427 26.34 24.16 -41.88
N TYR A 428 27.25 23.26 -42.29
CA TYR A 428 27.07 21.83 -42.12
C TYR A 428 26.85 21.46 -40.65
N LYS A 429 27.69 22.00 -39.75
CA LYS A 429 27.60 21.72 -38.31
C LYS A 429 26.29 22.22 -37.70
N THR A 430 25.79 23.36 -38.18
CA THR A 430 24.49 23.91 -37.78
C THR A 430 23.35 22.97 -38.20
N VAL A 431 23.37 22.49 -39.44
CA VAL A 431 22.38 21.52 -39.93
C VAL A 431 22.48 20.19 -39.18
N GLU A 432 23.69 19.73 -38.88
CA GLU A 432 23.92 18.51 -38.11
C GLU A 432 23.33 18.58 -36.71
N SER A 433 23.56 19.68 -35.98
CA SER A 433 22.96 19.94 -34.66
C SER A 433 21.43 19.90 -34.73
N TYR A 434 20.88 20.72 -35.63
CA TYR A 434 19.43 20.88 -35.77
C TYR A 434 18.70 19.57 -36.12
N THR A 435 19.27 18.83 -37.08
CA THR A 435 18.68 17.55 -37.52
C THR A 435 18.82 16.44 -36.48
N SER A 436 19.87 16.49 -35.65
CA SER A 436 20.05 15.59 -34.51
C SER A 436 19.01 15.86 -33.42
N SER A 437 18.85 17.11 -32.98
CA SER A 437 17.89 17.45 -31.92
C SER A 437 16.44 17.20 -32.34
N ILE A 438 16.07 17.47 -33.60
CA ILE A 438 14.76 17.04 -34.13
C ILE A 438 14.64 15.52 -34.09
N GLN A 439 15.68 14.78 -34.48
CA GLN A 439 15.62 13.32 -34.45
C GLN A 439 15.46 12.79 -33.01
N ASP A 440 16.10 13.40 -32.03
CA ASP A 440 15.95 13.05 -30.62
C ASP A 440 14.53 13.33 -30.11
N LEU A 441 13.95 14.47 -30.48
CA LEU A 441 12.54 14.75 -30.21
C LEU A 441 11.60 13.71 -30.86
N LEU A 442 11.85 13.32 -32.12
CA LEU A 442 11.06 12.32 -32.83
C LEU A 442 11.18 10.92 -32.22
N ASN A 443 12.34 10.58 -31.64
CA ASN A 443 12.55 9.30 -30.96
C ASN A 443 11.70 9.21 -29.67
N VAL A 444 11.50 10.32 -28.97
CA VAL A 444 10.73 10.39 -27.72
C VAL A 444 9.23 10.67 -27.96
N TYR A 445 8.86 11.17 -29.15
CA TYR A 445 7.49 11.55 -29.51
C TYR A 445 6.43 10.47 -29.24
N PRO A 446 6.61 9.18 -29.62
CA PRO A 446 5.61 8.14 -29.31
C PRO A 446 5.37 7.98 -27.81
N CYS A 447 6.44 8.10 -27.00
CA CYS A 447 6.34 7.94 -25.56
C CYS A 447 5.63 9.15 -24.91
N MET A 448 5.82 10.36 -25.45
CA MET A 448 5.06 11.55 -25.02
C MET A 448 3.57 11.41 -25.33
N GLU A 449 3.22 10.90 -26.51
CA GLU A 449 1.83 10.64 -26.91
C GLU A 449 1.18 9.62 -25.95
N GLU A 450 1.86 8.51 -25.66
CA GLU A 450 1.36 7.51 -24.70
C GLU A 450 1.21 8.05 -23.27
N LEU A 451 2.08 8.97 -22.85
CA LEU A 451 2.00 9.64 -21.55
C LEU A 451 0.83 10.63 -21.48
N ILE A 452 0.66 11.46 -22.52
CA ILE A 452 -0.44 12.44 -22.63
C ILE A 452 -1.79 11.75 -22.70
N GLU A 453 -1.88 10.60 -23.39
CA GLU A 453 -3.08 9.77 -23.44
C GLU A 453 -3.26 8.86 -22.22
N CYS A 454 -2.43 9.04 -21.17
CA CYS A 454 -2.50 8.34 -19.89
C CYS A 454 -2.32 6.81 -20.02
N LYS A 455 -1.88 6.31 -21.17
CA LYS A 455 -1.75 4.88 -21.48
C LYS A 455 -0.67 4.22 -20.62
N LEU A 456 0.48 4.89 -20.46
CA LEU A 456 1.59 4.41 -19.61
C LEU A 456 1.16 4.24 -18.14
N VAL A 457 0.35 5.17 -17.63
CA VAL A 457 -0.21 5.12 -16.27
C VAL A 457 -1.25 4.00 -16.17
N LYS A 458 -2.11 3.87 -17.18
CA LYS A 458 -3.15 2.83 -17.24
C LYS A 458 -2.55 1.42 -17.24
N ASP A 459 -1.52 1.16 -18.04
CA ASP A 459 -0.86 -0.15 -18.12
C ASP A 459 -0.22 -0.57 -16.79
N ALA A 460 0.37 0.40 -16.07
CA ALA A 460 0.91 0.16 -14.73
C ALA A 460 -0.18 -0.17 -13.71
N ILE A 461 -1.33 0.51 -13.80
CA ILE A 461 -2.47 0.32 -12.92
C ILE A 461 -3.16 -1.03 -13.18
N ASP A 462 -3.39 -1.40 -14.44
CA ASP A 462 -3.92 -2.72 -14.81
C ASP A 462 -3.06 -3.84 -14.23
N GLN A 463 -1.72 -3.71 -14.34
CA GLN A 463 -0.81 -4.67 -13.72
C GLN A 463 -1.02 -4.80 -12.20
N ILE A 464 -1.28 -3.70 -11.49
CA ILE A 464 -1.53 -3.71 -10.04
C ILE A 464 -2.90 -4.31 -9.70
N VAL A 465 -3.94 -3.85 -10.39
CA VAL A 465 -5.33 -4.28 -10.18
C VAL A 465 -5.46 -5.79 -10.44
N PHE A 466 -4.95 -6.26 -11.57
CA PHE A 466 -5.08 -7.66 -11.96
C PHE A 466 -4.23 -8.60 -11.10
N LYS A 467 -2.96 -8.26 -10.84
CA LYS A 467 -2.01 -9.19 -10.19
C LYS A 467 -1.98 -9.08 -8.67
N HIS A 468 -2.15 -7.89 -8.11
CA HIS A 468 -1.81 -7.64 -6.70
C HIS A 468 -3.04 -7.40 -5.81
N CYS A 469 -4.07 -6.71 -6.30
CA CYS A 469 -5.19 -6.27 -5.47
C CYS A 469 -5.95 -7.39 -4.76
N LYS A 470 -6.35 -8.44 -5.48
CA LYS A 470 -7.04 -9.60 -4.89
C LYS A 470 -6.17 -10.32 -3.85
N LEU A 471 -4.86 -10.39 -4.10
CA LEU A 471 -3.89 -11.04 -3.22
C LEU A 471 -3.64 -10.22 -1.95
N LEU A 472 -3.47 -8.90 -2.03
CA LEU A 472 -3.31 -8.04 -0.86
C LEU A 472 -4.47 -8.21 0.12
N LYS A 473 -5.70 -8.11 -0.39
CA LYS A 473 -6.92 -8.30 0.42
C LYS A 473 -6.97 -9.69 1.03
N GLY A 474 -6.73 -10.73 0.22
CA GLY A 474 -6.76 -12.12 0.68
C GLY A 474 -5.74 -12.41 1.78
N PHE A 475 -4.49 -11.97 1.61
CA PHE A 475 -3.45 -12.19 2.60
C PHE A 475 -3.67 -11.38 3.88
N ALA A 476 -4.06 -10.11 3.80
CA ALA A 476 -4.41 -9.32 4.98
C ALA A 476 -5.54 -10.00 5.78
N LYS A 477 -6.55 -10.52 5.07
CA LYS A 477 -7.65 -11.26 5.67
C LYS A 477 -7.21 -12.51 6.42
N LEU A 478 -6.38 -13.33 5.78
CA LEU A 478 -5.84 -14.55 6.39
C LEU A 478 -4.98 -14.25 7.61
N VAL A 479 -4.22 -13.15 7.60
CA VAL A 479 -3.39 -12.77 8.76
C VAL A 479 -4.26 -12.39 9.95
N TRP A 480 -5.21 -11.46 9.79
CA TRP A 480 -6.02 -11.05 10.94
C TRP A 480 -6.89 -12.20 11.47
N LEU A 481 -7.39 -13.08 10.58
CA LEU A 481 -8.11 -14.29 10.99
C LEU A 481 -7.21 -15.21 11.83
N GLY A 482 -5.97 -15.41 11.39
CA GLY A 482 -4.97 -16.16 12.14
C GLY A 482 -4.67 -15.54 13.51
N MET A 483 -4.57 -14.20 13.60
CA MET A 483 -4.36 -13.50 14.88
C MET A 483 -5.49 -13.75 15.88
N VAL A 484 -6.76 -13.73 15.42
CA VAL A 484 -7.92 -14.02 16.27
C VAL A 484 -7.87 -15.48 16.75
N ILE A 485 -7.58 -16.42 15.85
CA ILE A 485 -7.50 -17.85 16.21
C ILE A 485 -6.38 -18.11 17.22
N LEU A 486 -5.21 -17.49 17.05
CA LEU A 486 -4.10 -17.59 18.02
C LEU A 486 -4.48 -16.99 19.37
N ALA A 487 -5.16 -15.84 19.39
CA ALA A 487 -5.67 -15.23 20.63
C ALA A 487 -6.65 -16.17 21.36
N LEU A 488 -7.61 -16.76 20.62
CA LEU A 488 -8.58 -17.72 21.17
C LEU A 488 -7.91 -19.02 21.64
N ASN A 489 -6.92 -19.53 20.91
CA ASN A 489 -6.18 -20.72 21.30
C ASN A 489 -5.41 -20.49 22.62
N MET A 490 -4.76 -19.34 22.78
CA MET A 490 -4.09 -18.98 24.02
C MET A 490 -5.07 -18.83 25.19
N MET A 491 -6.22 -18.19 24.94
CA MET A 491 -7.30 -18.05 25.92
C MET A 491 -7.78 -19.42 26.44
N LEU A 492 -8.05 -20.36 25.53
CA LEU A 492 -8.46 -21.73 25.88
C LEU A 492 -7.37 -22.48 26.65
N LEU A 493 -6.10 -22.31 26.26
CA LEU A 493 -4.98 -22.94 26.92
C LEU A 493 -4.82 -22.44 28.37
N VAL A 494 -4.99 -21.13 28.60
CA VAL A 494 -4.97 -20.55 29.96
C VAL A 494 -6.11 -21.12 30.81
N VAL A 495 -7.35 -21.12 30.31
CA VAL A 495 -8.51 -21.66 31.04
C VAL A 495 -8.31 -23.14 31.38
N LEU A 496 -7.81 -23.93 30.43
CA LEU A 496 -7.53 -25.34 30.63
C LEU A 496 -6.55 -25.59 31.78
N TRP A 497 -5.41 -24.90 31.79
CA TRP A 497 -4.39 -25.09 32.82
C TRP A 497 -4.86 -24.61 34.20
N MET A 498 -5.64 -23.54 34.25
CA MET A 498 -6.23 -23.05 35.50
C MET A 498 -7.31 -24.01 36.02
N ALA A 499 -8.12 -24.61 35.15
CA ALA A 499 -9.10 -25.64 35.55
C ALA A 499 -8.44 -26.89 36.15
N ILE A 500 -7.34 -27.35 35.53
CA ILE A 500 -6.57 -28.49 36.02
C ILE A 500 -5.95 -28.18 37.39
N LYS A 501 -5.47 -26.95 37.60
CA LYS A 501 -4.98 -26.49 38.90
C LYS A 501 -6.04 -26.61 39.98
N THR A 502 -7.20 -26.00 39.77
CA THR A 502 -8.28 -25.97 40.76
C THR A 502 -8.75 -27.37 41.14
N HIS A 503 -8.85 -28.28 40.16
CA HIS A 503 -9.21 -29.68 40.43
C HIS A 503 -8.15 -30.42 41.25
N TYR A 504 -6.86 -30.15 40.99
CA TYR A 504 -5.76 -30.76 41.76
C TYR A 504 -5.74 -30.28 43.21
N ASP A 505 -5.97 -28.98 43.44
CA ASP A 505 -6.00 -28.40 44.79
C ASP A 505 -7.19 -28.94 45.60
N GLU A 506 -8.38 -29.09 45.01
CA GLU A 506 -9.54 -29.73 45.66
C GLU A 506 -9.27 -31.18 46.09
N HIS A 507 -8.64 -31.99 45.22
CA HIS A 507 -8.39 -33.40 45.53
C HIS A 507 -7.33 -33.59 46.61
N SER A 508 -6.33 -32.70 46.69
CA SER A 508 -5.33 -32.69 47.76
C SER A 508 -5.95 -32.41 49.13
N HIS A 509 -6.94 -31.51 49.19
CA HIS A 509 -7.65 -31.16 50.43
C HIS A 509 -8.58 -32.27 50.93
N ASP A 510 -9.26 -33.00 50.03
CA ASP A 510 -10.14 -34.11 50.41
C ASP A 510 -9.37 -35.33 50.96
N VAL A 511 -8.17 -35.61 50.44
CA VAL A 511 -7.32 -36.70 50.94
C VAL A 511 -6.81 -36.40 52.36
N LEU A 512 -6.42 -35.16 52.64
CA LEU A 512 -5.91 -34.77 53.96
C LEU A 512 -7.02 -34.70 55.03
N GLY A 513 -8.25 -34.35 54.65
CA GLY A 513 -9.42 -34.34 55.54
C GLY A 513 -9.98 -35.72 55.89
N SER A 514 -9.56 -36.78 55.20
CA SER A 514 -9.99 -38.17 55.47
C SER A 514 -9.11 -38.92 56.47
N VAL A 515 -8.01 -38.31 56.94
CA VAL A 515 -7.01 -38.91 57.84
C VAL A 515 -7.10 -38.36 59.28
N THR A 516 -8.05 -37.48 59.57
CA THR A 516 -8.42 -37.01 60.91
C THR A 516 -9.81 -37.49 61.27
#